data_AF-A0A124E169-F1
#
_entry.id   AF-A0A124E169-F1
#
_cell.length_a   1.000
_cell.length_b   1.000
_cell.length_c   1.000
_cell.angle_alpha   90.00
_cell.angle_beta   90.00
_cell.angle_gamma   90.00
#
_symmetry.space_group_name_H-M   'P 1'
#
loop_
_entity.id
_entity.type
_entity.pdbx_description
1 polymer ?
#
loop_
_entity_poly.entity_id
_entity_poly.type
_entity_poly.pdbx_seq_one_letter_code
_entity_poly.pdbx_strand_id
1 'polypeptide(L)'
;MSETFEAFRAQAAEYLGFAAGIEINGIFIPHPSALDDDQQQRYNELQLSLEQLDRWPDTRNDEGEVIRIGSPKVPHRDKGGNLVEDYDVRLTKALLGDDGPAKLKAAGGYCSDVTLAWTYLQRKTAERADQDSKSAGSTGDSEALSGSD
;
A
#
# COMPACT_ATOMS: atom_id res chain seq x y z
N MET A 1 -35.43 13.14 -0.26
CA MET A 1 -34.85 12.12 -1.16
C MET A 1 -33.56 12.59 -1.87
N SER A 2 -33.09 13.84 -1.69
CA SER A 2 -31.86 14.35 -2.33
C SER A 2 -30.58 14.07 -1.55
N GLU A 3 -30.60 14.18 -0.21
CA GLU A 3 -29.40 14.06 0.65
C GLU A 3 -28.73 12.68 0.57
N THR A 4 -29.51 11.60 0.45
CA THR A 4 -28.98 10.23 0.35
C THR A 4 -28.24 9.98 -0.97
N PHE A 5 -28.69 10.61 -2.06
CA PHE A 5 -28.09 10.43 -3.39
C PHE A 5 -26.82 11.25 -3.56
N GLU A 6 -26.77 12.45 -2.96
CA GLU A 6 -25.56 13.26 -2.88
C GLU A 6 -24.50 12.61 -1.99
N ALA A 7 -24.89 12.07 -0.82
CA ALA A 7 -24.01 11.31 0.04
C ALA A 7 -23.45 10.07 -0.67
N PHE A 8 -24.28 9.32 -1.40
CA PHE A 8 -23.84 8.18 -2.20
C PHE A 8 -22.85 8.60 -3.29
N ARG A 9 -23.11 9.69 -4.02
CA ARG A 9 -22.19 10.20 -5.05
C ARG A 9 -20.85 10.66 -4.46
N ALA A 10 -20.87 11.34 -3.32
CA ALA A 10 -19.66 11.75 -2.62
C ALA A 10 -18.85 10.53 -2.17
N GLN A 11 -19.50 9.52 -1.60
CA GLN A 11 -18.87 8.28 -1.19
C GLN A 11 -18.31 7.49 -2.38
N ALA A 12 -19.03 7.44 -3.50
CA ALA A 12 -18.57 6.79 -4.73
C ALA A 12 -17.38 7.55 -5.33
N ALA A 13 -17.39 8.88 -5.34
CA ALA A 13 -16.27 9.68 -5.82
C ALA A 13 -15.03 9.53 -4.93
N GLU A 14 -15.21 9.52 -3.61
CA GLU A 14 -14.12 9.26 -2.65
C GLU A 14 -13.56 7.85 -2.82
N TYR A 15 -14.44 6.85 -2.96
CA TYR A 15 -14.03 5.47 -3.16
C TYR A 15 -13.31 5.26 -4.49
N LEU A 16 -13.86 5.78 -5.59
CA LEU A 16 -13.26 5.68 -6.92
C LEU A 16 -11.94 6.45 -6.99
N GLY A 17 -11.87 7.64 -6.39
CA GLY A 17 -10.64 8.41 -6.26
C GLY A 17 -9.59 7.63 -5.49
N PHE A 18 -9.95 7.12 -4.30
CA PHE A 18 -9.08 6.27 -3.49
C PHE A 18 -8.62 5.01 -4.23
N ALA A 19 -9.52 4.32 -4.92
CA ALA A 19 -9.23 3.10 -5.67
C ALA A 19 -8.32 3.37 -6.88
N ALA A 20 -8.31 4.59 -7.40
CA ALA A 20 -7.39 5.01 -8.45
C ALA A 20 -6.01 5.40 -7.89
N GLY A 21 -5.96 6.18 -6.81
CA GLY A 21 -4.71 6.70 -6.23
C GLY A 21 -4.88 8.03 -5.50
N ILE A 22 -3.78 8.74 -5.22
CA ILE A 22 -3.80 10.10 -4.67
C ILE A 22 -2.81 11.01 -5.37
N GLU A 23 -3.07 12.31 -5.35
CA GLU A 23 -2.15 13.31 -5.89
C GLU A 23 -1.33 13.96 -4.77
N ILE A 24 -0.01 13.98 -4.93
CA ILE A 24 0.93 14.68 -4.05
C ILE A 24 1.78 15.63 -4.89
N ASN A 25 1.85 16.90 -4.51
CA ASN A 25 2.65 17.91 -5.23
C ASN A 25 2.39 17.95 -6.75
N GLY A 26 1.14 17.77 -7.19
CA GLY A 26 0.82 17.76 -8.62
C GLY A 26 1.18 16.44 -9.36
N ILE A 27 1.61 15.41 -8.63
CA ILE A 27 1.98 14.10 -9.16
C ILE A 27 1.01 13.05 -8.65
N PHE A 28 0.43 12.30 -9.57
CA PHE A 28 -0.46 11.19 -9.25
C PHE A 28 0.33 9.96 -8.83
N ILE A 29 0.03 9.44 -7.64
CA ILE A 29 0.54 8.18 -7.10
C ILE A 29 -0.58 7.15 -7.23
N PRO A 30 -0.40 6.10 -8.04
CA PRO A 30 -1.44 5.10 -8.26
C PRO A 30 -1.76 4.33 -6.98
N HIS A 31 -2.95 3.76 -6.90
CA HIS A 31 -3.28 2.79 -5.87
C HIS A 31 -2.56 1.45 -6.14
N PRO A 32 -2.13 0.71 -5.09
CA PRO A 32 -1.51 -0.61 -5.26
C PRO A 32 -2.28 -1.62 -6.11
N SER A 33 -3.60 -1.52 -6.13
CA SER A 33 -4.48 -2.39 -6.94
C SER A 33 -4.81 -1.83 -8.33
N ALA A 34 -4.26 -0.67 -8.68
CA ALA A 34 -4.55 0.05 -9.92
C ALA A 34 -3.28 0.36 -10.72
N LEU A 35 -2.20 -0.41 -10.48
CA LEU A 35 -0.99 -0.32 -11.29
C LEU A 35 -1.29 -0.79 -12.71
N ASP A 36 -0.75 -0.06 -13.69
CA ASP A 36 -0.67 -0.57 -15.07
C ASP A 36 0.38 -1.69 -15.20
N ASP A 37 0.42 -2.36 -16.35
CA ASP A 37 1.29 -3.52 -16.56
C ASP A 37 2.78 -3.18 -16.39
N ASP A 38 3.20 -2.00 -16.85
CA ASP A 38 4.60 -1.55 -16.78
C ASP A 38 4.99 -1.19 -15.34
N GLN A 39 4.11 -0.50 -14.62
CA GLN A 39 4.27 -0.19 -13.20
C GLN A 39 4.30 -1.46 -12.37
N GLN A 40 3.39 -2.40 -12.64
CA GLN A 40 3.33 -3.69 -11.95
C GLN A 40 4.61 -4.49 -12.18
N GLN A 41 5.13 -4.51 -13.42
CA GLN A 41 6.41 -5.17 -13.72
C GLN A 41 7.55 -4.56 -12.91
N ARG A 42 7.74 -3.24 -12.94
CA ARG A 42 8.81 -2.57 -12.18
C ARG A 42 8.66 -2.76 -10.67
N TYR A 43 7.42 -2.76 -10.17
CA TYR A 43 7.15 -3.03 -8.76
C TYR A 43 7.52 -4.47 -8.38
N ASN A 44 7.22 -5.45 -9.23
CA ASN A 44 7.62 -6.84 -9.01
C ASN A 44 9.15 -6.99 -9.01
N GLU A 45 9.84 -6.33 -9.95
CA GLU A 45 11.31 -6.30 -9.99
C GLU A 45 11.89 -5.65 -8.71
N LEU A 46 11.27 -4.59 -8.20
CA LEU A 46 11.62 -4.00 -6.91
C LEU A 46 11.44 -5.01 -5.79
N GLN A 47 10.30 -5.70 -5.68
CA GLN A 47 10.06 -6.71 -4.65
C GLN A 47 11.12 -7.82 -4.69
N LEU A 48 11.43 -8.32 -5.88
CA LEU A 48 12.48 -9.33 -6.07
C LEU A 48 13.85 -8.80 -5.64
N SER A 49 14.17 -7.54 -5.94
CA SER A 49 15.43 -6.91 -5.51
C SER A 49 15.55 -6.82 -3.98
N LEU A 50 14.43 -6.66 -3.26
CA LEU A 50 14.43 -6.61 -1.80
C LEU A 50 14.76 -7.96 -1.16
N GLU A 51 14.38 -9.07 -1.81
CA GLU A 51 14.75 -10.42 -1.37
C GLU A 51 16.25 -10.68 -1.49
N GLN A 52 16.93 -9.95 -2.37
CA GLN A 52 18.35 -10.07 -2.64
C GLN A 52 19.23 -9.17 -1.77
N LEU A 53 18.64 -8.41 -0.85
CA LEU A 53 19.42 -7.59 0.08
C LEU A 53 20.22 -8.46 1.05
N ASP A 54 21.34 -7.92 1.54
CA ASP A 54 22.06 -8.46 2.68
C ASP A 54 21.17 -8.37 3.94
N ARG A 55 21.04 -9.49 4.65
CA ARG A 55 20.12 -9.68 5.77
C ARG A 55 20.86 -10.24 6.98
N TRP A 56 20.33 -9.96 8.15
CA TRP A 56 20.72 -10.71 9.36
C TRP A 56 20.35 -12.19 9.19
N PRO A 57 21.04 -13.12 9.89
CA PRO A 57 20.66 -14.53 9.87
C PRO A 57 19.23 -14.75 10.38
N ASP A 58 18.57 -15.77 9.85
CA ASP A 58 17.26 -16.20 10.32
C ASP A 58 17.33 -16.74 11.75
N THR A 59 16.28 -16.50 12.52
CA THR A 59 16.10 -17.13 13.83
C THR A 59 15.40 -18.47 13.66
N ARG A 60 15.95 -19.52 14.25
CA ARG A 60 15.43 -20.89 14.20
C ARG A 60 15.05 -21.41 15.59
N ASN A 61 14.07 -22.32 15.66
CA ASN A 61 13.78 -23.08 16.86
C ASN A 61 14.79 -24.24 17.05
N ASP A 62 14.65 -24.98 18.15
CA ASP A 62 15.52 -26.12 18.49
C ASP A 62 15.41 -27.29 17.48
N GLU A 63 14.31 -27.34 16.72
CA GLU A 63 14.05 -28.32 15.66
C GLU A 63 14.64 -27.89 14.30
N GLY A 64 15.22 -26.68 14.23
CA GLY A 64 15.85 -26.13 13.04
C GLY A 64 14.90 -25.40 12.09
N GLU A 65 13.62 -25.28 12.43
CA GLU A 65 12.62 -24.53 11.65
C GLU A 65 12.80 -23.02 11.82
N VAL A 66 12.57 -22.26 10.74
CA VAL A 66 12.69 -20.80 10.76
C VAL A 66 11.46 -20.19 11.42
N ILE A 67 11.65 -19.55 12.58
CA ILE A 67 10.58 -18.86 13.31
C ILE A 67 10.54 -17.36 12.98
N ARG A 68 11.65 -16.80 12.50
CA ARG A 68 11.72 -15.40 12.07
C ARG A 68 12.77 -15.23 10.98
N ILE A 69 12.36 -14.69 9.85
CA ILE A 69 13.29 -14.31 8.78
C ILE A 69 14.08 -13.08 9.24
N GLY A 70 15.40 -13.11 9.04
CA GLY A 70 16.26 -12.00 9.40
C GLY A 70 15.91 -10.72 8.62
N SER A 71 15.98 -9.57 9.28
CA SER A 71 15.70 -8.28 8.64
C SER A 71 16.85 -7.86 7.71
N PRO A 72 16.57 -7.10 6.63
CA PRO A 72 17.63 -6.44 5.85
C PRO A 72 18.54 -5.58 6.72
N LYS A 73 19.84 -5.59 6.45
CA LYS A 73 20.80 -4.73 7.13
C LYS A 73 20.72 -3.31 6.60
N VAL A 74 20.92 -2.32 7.47
CA VAL A 74 20.93 -0.89 7.11
C VAL A 74 22.34 -0.33 7.28
N PRO A 75 22.88 0.46 6.32
CA PRO A 75 22.27 0.80 5.03
C PRO A 75 22.11 -0.43 4.14
N HIS A 76 21.06 -0.44 3.30
CA HIS A 76 20.77 -1.58 2.42
C HIS A 76 21.94 -1.84 1.47
N ARG A 77 22.30 -3.11 1.34
CA ARG A 77 23.35 -3.59 0.43
C ARG A 77 22.87 -4.82 -0.31
N ASP A 78 23.46 -5.08 -1.47
CA ASP A 78 23.32 -6.39 -2.11
C ASP A 78 24.12 -7.47 -1.35
N LYS A 79 23.93 -8.75 -1.69
CA LYS A 79 24.70 -9.86 -1.11
C LYS A 79 26.21 -9.79 -1.39
N GLY A 80 26.65 -8.95 -2.33
CA GLY A 80 28.06 -8.67 -2.61
C GLY A 80 28.65 -7.55 -1.74
N GLY A 81 27.84 -6.89 -0.90
CA GLY A 81 28.25 -5.81 -0.02
C GLY A 81 28.18 -4.41 -0.65
N ASN A 82 27.73 -4.29 -1.91
CA ASN A 82 27.60 -3.01 -2.59
C ASN A 82 26.38 -2.25 -2.07
N LEU A 83 26.52 -0.94 -1.87
CA LEU A 83 25.41 -0.08 -1.49
C LEU A 83 24.35 -0.08 -2.60
N VAL A 84 23.12 -0.36 -2.25
CA VAL A 84 21.99 -0.25 -3.18
C VAL A 84 21.34 1.12 -3.05
N GLU A 85 20.65 1.53 -4.12
CA GLU A 85 19.86 2.76 -4.11
C GLU A 85 18.82 2.73 -2.98
N ASP A 86 18.51 3.91 -2.44
CA ASP A 86 17.53 4.05 -1.37
C ASP A 86 16.15 3.49 -1.79
N TYR A 87 15.42 2.95 -0.83
CA TYR A 87 14.12 2.32 -1.11
C TYR A 87 13.10 3.32 -1.68
N ASP A 88 13.07 4.54 -1.15
CA ASP A 88 12.09 5.54 -1.56
C ASP A 88 12.31 5.94 -3.02
N VAL A 89 13.58 6.04 -3.43
CA VAL A 89 13.94 6.32 -4.82
C VAL A 89 13.54 5.16 -5.74
N ARG A 90 13.83 3.92 -5.34
CA ARG A 90 13.46 2.72 -6.11
C ARG A 90 11.94 2.57 -6.25
N LEU A 91 11.17 2.81 -5.19
CA LEU A 91 9.71 2.79 -5.24
C LEU A 91 9.19 3.90 -6.15
N THR A 92 9.74 5.11 -6.04
CA THR A 92 9.37 6.23 -6.93
C THR A 92 9.62 5.88 -8.39
N LYS A 93 10.76 5.24 -8.72
CA LYS A 93 11.03 4.77 -10.08
C LYS A 93 10.07 3.66 -10.53
N ALA A 94 9.72 2.74 -9.63
CA ALA A 94 8.75 1.70 -9.96
C ALA A 94 7.40 2.29 -10.37
N LEU A 95 6.90 3.27 -9.61
CA LEU A 95 5.57 3.85 -9.82
C LEU A 95 5.54 4.90 -10.95
N LEU A 96 6.57 5.73 -11.04
CA LEU A 96 6.57 6.93 -11.90
C LEU A 96 7.55 6.84 -13.08
N GLY A 97 8.33 5.76 -13.18
CA GLY A 97 9.40 5.60 -14.16
C GLY A 97 10.74 6.20 -13.69
N ASP A 98 11.80 5.94 -14.45
CA ASP A 98 13.18 6.33 -14.08
C ASP A 98 13.37 7.84 -13.88
N ASP A 99 12.59 8.66 -14.57
CA ASP A 99 12.59 10.12 -14.44
C ASP A 99 11.68 10.65 -13.32
N GLY A 100 10.92 9.76 -12.66
CA GLY A 100 10.01 10.06 -11.56
C GLY A 100 10.64 10.85 -10.41
N PRO A 101 11.82 10.45 -9.88
CA PRO A 101 12.52 11.22 -8.84
C PRO A 101 12.83 12.66 -9.27
N ALA A 102 13.20 12.87 -10.54
CA ALA A 102 13.49 14.21 -11.07
C ALA A 102 12.22 15.06 -11.21
N LYS A 103 11.12 14.47 -11.70
CA LYS A 103 9.80 15.11 -11.77
C LYS A 103 9.31 15.53 -10.39
N LEU A 104 9.42 14.65 -9.41
CA LEU A 104 9.00 14.91 -8.04
C LEU A 104 9.80 16.04 -7.40
N LYS A 105 11.12 16.03 -7.59
CA LYS A 105 11.98 17.12 -7.15
C LYS A 105 11.62 18.45 -7.82
N ALA A 106 11.34 18.45 -9.13
CA ALA A 106 10.92 19.65 -9.85
C ALA A 106 9.57 20.20 -9.35
N ALA A 107 8.70 19.34 -8.85
CA ALA A 107 7.44 19.71 -8.21
C ALA A 107 7.57 20.10 -6.72
N GLY A 108 8.79 20.09 -6.17
CA GLY A 108 9.05 20.43 -4.76
C GLY A 108 8.83 19.30 -3.75
N GLY A 109 8.62 18.06 -4.22
CA GLY A 109 8.46 16.88 -3.39
C GLY A 109 9.72 16.05 -3.21
N TYR A 110 9.63 15.03 -2.35
CA TYR A 110 10.69 14.08 -2.05
C TYR A 110 10.20 12.64 -2.26
N CYS A 111 11.10 11.73 -2.63
CA CYS A 111 10.74 10.32 -2.84
C CYS A 111 10.10 9.68 -1.58
N SER A 112 10.44 10.15 -0.38
CA SER A 112 9.81 9.73 0.87
C SER A 112 8.31 10.04 0.93
N ASP A 113 7.86 11.10 0.25
CA ASP A 113 6.44 11.47 0.16
C ASP A 113 5.66 10.40 -0.63
N VAL A 114 6.28 9.81 -1.65
CA VAL A 114 5.71 8.69 -2.43
C VAL A 114 5.57 7.46 -1.55
N THR A 115 6.61 7.10 -0.78
CA THR A 115 6.53 5.96 0.14
C THR A 115 5.45 6.16 1.19
N LEU A 116 5.31 7.38 1.74
CA LEU A 116 4.26 7.70 2.70
C LEU A 116 2.86 7.59 2.07
N ALA A 117 2.67 8.16 0.88
CA ALA A 117 1.43 8.07 0.10
C ALA A 117 1.05 6.62 -0.20
N TRP A 118 2.01 5.82 -0.66
CA TRP A 118 1.83 4.42 -0.99
C TRP A 118 1.45 3.59 0.24
N THR A 119 2.16 3.79 1.36
CA THR A 119 1.86 3.12 2.63
C THR A 119 0.48 3.51 3.16
N TYR A 120 0.10 4.78 3.01
CA TYR A 120 -1.23 5.25 3.37
C TYR A 120 -2.33 4.54 2.57
N LEU A 121 -2.16 4.44 1.24
CA LEU A 121 -3.10 3.73 0.37
C LEU A 121 -3.25 2.26 0.78
N GLN A 122 -2.14 1.54 0.99
CA GLN A 122 -2.16 0.15 1.45
C GLN A 122 -2.90 -0.03 2.78
N ARG A 123 -2.61 0.83 3.77
CA ARG A 123 -3.28 0.77 5.08
C ARG A 123 -4.78 1.00 4.96
N LYS A 124 -5.19 1.95 4.12
CA LYS A 124 -6.60 2.23 3.87
C LYS A 124 -7.31 1.12 3.13
N THR A 125 -6.63 0.35 2.28
CA THR A 125 -7.18 -0.88 1.69
C THR A 125 -7.43 -1.93 2.77
N ALA A 126 -6.45 -2.14 3.66
CA ALA A 126 -6.58 -3.10 4.76
C ALA A 126 -7.72 -2.72 5.73
N GLU A 127 -7.80 -1.44 6.12
CA GLU A 127 -8.88 -0.93 6.97
C GLU A 127 -10.27 -1.16 6.35
N ARG A 128 -10.41 -1.00 5.03
CA ARG A 128 -11.68 -1.25 4.32
C ARG A 128 -12.02 -2.74 4.27
N ALA A 129 -11.04 -3.61 4.00
CA ALA A 129 -11.25 -5.06 4.02
C ALA A 129 -11.71 -5.55 5.41
N ASP A 130 -11.17 -4.97 6.48
CA ASP A 130 -11.56 -5.30 7.86
C ASP A 130 -12.99 -4.81 8.21
N GLN A 131 -13.40 -3.64 7.69
CA GLN A 131 -14.74 -3.10 7.89
C GLN A 131 -15.81 -3.88 7.12
N ASP A 132 -15.49 -4.31 5.89
CA ASP A 132 -16.37 -5.13 5.08
C ASP A 132 -16.62 -6.50 5.74
N SER A 133 -15.56 -7.13 6.23
CA SER A 133 -15.64 -8.41 6.96
C SER A 133 -16.49 -8.35 8.23
N LYS A 134 -16.61 -7.16 8.86
CA LYS A 134 -17.45 -6.95 10.06
C LYS A 134 -18.91 -6.65 9.74
N SER A 135 -19.22 -6.15 8.55
CA SER A 135 -20.58 -5.76 8.16
C SER A 135 -21.45 -6.96 7.76
N ALA A 136 -20.84 -8.08 7.34
CA ALA A 136 -21.54 -9.33 7.06
C ALA A 136 -22.13 -10.04 8.31
N GLY A 137 -21.79 -9.59 9.52
CA GLY A 137 -22.22 -10.20 10.79
C GLY A 137 -23.47 -9.59 11.43
N SER A 138 -24.02 -8.49 10.92
CA SER A 138 -25.20 -7.84 11.51
C SER A 138 -26.51 -8.47 11.01
N THR A 139 -26.75 -9.74 11.35
CA THR A 139 -28.09 -10.34 11.22
C THR A 139 -28.90 -10.03 12.49
N GLY A 140 -29.72 -8.98 12.39
CA GLY A 140 -31.03 -8.82 13.04
C GLY A 140 -31.17 -9.11 14.53
N ASP A 141 -31.05 -8.07 15.36
CA ASP A 141 -31.77 -7.97 16.63
C ASP A 141 -32.73 -6.79 16.52
N SER A 142 -33.92 -7.05 15.99
CA SER A 142 -35.04 -6.12 16.00
C SER A 142 -36.32 -6.89 16.30
N GLU A 143 -36.69 -6.84 17.58
CA GLU A 143 -38.02 -6.89 18.18
C GLU A 143 -39.14 -7.65 17.43
N ALA A 144 -39.53 -8.80 17.98
CA ALA A 144 -40.90 -9.28 17.88
C ALA A 144 -41.72 -8.77 19.08
N LEU A 145 -42.28 -7.58 18.93
CA LEU A 145 -43.49 -7.16 19.63
C LEU A 145 -44.64 -8.10 19.21
N SER A 146 -45.20 -8.86 20.15
CA SER A 146 -46.51 -9.48 20.02
C SER A 146 -47.23 -9.36 21.35
N GLY A 147 -48.05 -8.32 21.49
CA GLY A 147 -49.06 -8.21 22.53
C GLY A 147 -50.41 -8.77 22.07
N SER A 148 -51.24 -9.12 23.07
CA SER A 148 -52.70 -9.39 23.04
C SER A 148 -53.13 -10.65 22.26
N ASP A 149 -53.98 -11.56 22.75
CA ASP A 149 -55.07 -11.56 23.77
C ASP A 149 -55.01 -12.81 24.66
#